data_AF-A0AAN6Q1I4-F1
#
_entry.id   AF-A0AAN6Q1I4-F1
#
_cell.length_a   1.000
_cell.length_b   1.000
_cell.length_c   1.000
_cell.angle_alpha   90.00
_cell.angle_beta   90.00
_cell.angle_gamma   90.00
#
_symmetry.space_group_name_H-M   'P 1'
#
loop_
_entity.id
_entity.type
_entity.pdbx_description
1 polymer ?
#
loop_
_entity_poly.entity_id
_entity_poly.type
_entity_poly.pdbx_seq_one_letter_code
_entity_poly.pdbx_strand_id
1 'polypeptide(L)'
;MPLRIPAATRTEVLTMASAGAAGFAPFYLMAPGAEERLAKQTTKWAPRWERNITMFVNPVERGIQRVSPPVERTVQKMAQRLPLEKAAKRADRGIKRNLDRMGIKHS
;
A
#
# COMPACT_ATOMS: atom_id res chain seq x y z
N MET A 1 34.80 16.28 11.00
CA MET A 1 34.80 15.82 9.59
C MET A 1 33.37 15.88 9.08
N PRO A 2 33.06 16.48 7.92
CA PRO A 2 31.70 16.47 7.40
C PRO A 2 31.30 15.05 7.01
N LEU A 3 30.16 14.58 7.52
CA LEU A 3 29.59 13.28 7.18
C LEU A 3 29.19 13.29 5.69
N ARG A 4 29.90 12.52 4.85
CA ARG A 4 29.55 12.30 3.45
C ARG A 4 28.44 11.25 3.39
N ILE A 5 27.19 11.69 3.30
CA ILE A 5 26.06 10.79 3.06
C ILE A 5 26.07 10.39 1.58
N PRO A 6 26.16 9.09 1.24
CA PRO A 6 26.08 8.64 -0.14
C PRO A 6 24.71 8.95 -0.73
N ALA A 7 24.67 9.29 -2.03
CA ALA A 7 23.41 9.50 -2.72
C ALA A 7 22.57 8.20 -2.70
N ALA A 8 21.26 8.34 -2.49
CA ALA A 8 20.35 7.21 -2.44
C ALA A 8 20.37 6.43 -3.77
N THR A 9 20.48 5.11 -3.66
CA THR A 9 20.41 4.20 -4.80
C THR A 9 18.99 4.22 -5.40
N ARG A 10 18.87 3.86 -6.68
CA ARG A 10 17.54 3.78 -7.35
C ARG A 10 16.59 2.83 -6.61
N THR A 11 17.11 1.75 -6.06
CA THR A 11 16.36 0.78 -5.24
C THR A 11 15.85 1.41 -3.95
N GLU A 12 16.68 2.17 -3.24
CA GLU A 12 16.25 2.86 -2.02
C GLU A 12 15.18 3.91 -2.32
N VAL A 13 15.35 4.69 -3.39
CA VAL A 13 14.34 5.67 -3.82
C VAL A 13 13.03 4.96 -4.17
N LEU A 14 13.08 3.84 -4.89
CA LEU A 14 11.89 3.06 -5.24
C LEU A 14 11.19 2.51 -3.99
N THR A 15 11.95 1.94 -3.05
CA THR A 15 11.39 1.38 -1.81
C THR A 15 10.82 2.47 -0.91
N MET A 16 11.49 3.61 -0.78
CA MET A 16 11.01 4.74 0.02
C MET A 16 9.74 5.35 -0.60
N ALA A 17 9.72 5.50 -1.92
CA ALA A 17 8.55 6.00 -2.66
C ALA A 17 7.36 5.04 -2.54
N SER A 18 7.59 3.73 -2.69
CA SER A 18 6.52 2.74 -2.57
C SER A 18 5.98 2.65 -1.15
N ALA A 19 6.85 2.70 -0.14
CA ALA A 19 6.45 2.74 1.27
C ALA A 19 5.64 4.00 1.60
N GLY A 20 6.05 5.16 1.10
CA GLY A 20 5.30 6.41 1.25
C GLY A 20 3.92 6.32 0.59
N ALA A 21 3.86 5.90 -0.67
CA ALA A 21 2.60 5.76 -1.39
C ALA A 21 1.64 4.77 -0.68
N ALA A 22 2.14 3.62 -0.25
CA ALA A 22 1.34 2.61 0.45
C ALA A 22 0.89 3.09 1.85
N GLY A 23 1.77 3.77 2.58
CA GLY A 23 1.47 4.30 3.92
C GLY A 23 0.44 5.42 3.90
N PHE A 24 0.44 6.26 2.86
CA PHE A 24 -0.50 7.39 2.73
C PHE A 24 -1.77 7.06 1.94
N ALA A 25 -1.81 5.95 1.21
CA ALA A 25 -2.99 5.54 0.44
C ALA A 25 -4.29 5.48 1.26
N PRO A 26 -4.33 4.92 2.49
CA PRO A 26 -5.54 4.90 3.29
C PRO A 26 -6.09 6.31 3.60
N PHE A 27 -5.21 7.27 3.89
CA PHE A 27 -5.60 8.64 4.20
C PHE A 27 -6.16 9.37 2.97
N TYR A 28 -5.58 9.12 1.80
CA TYR A 28 -6.10 9.65 0.55
C TYR A 28 -7.51 9.11 0.26
N LEU A 29 -7.75 7.82 0.48
CA LEU A 29 -9.06 7.20 0.26
C LEU A 29 -10.13 7.65 1.27
N MET A 30 -9.74 8.10 2.46
CA MET A 30 -10.66 8.69 3.43
C MET A 30 -11.09 10.13 3.08
N ALA A 31 -10.44 10.78 2.10
CA ALA A 31 -10.81 12.13 1.70
C ALA A 31 -12.13 12.15 0.92
N PRO A 32 -13.04 13.11 1.19
CA PRO A 32 -14.30 13.20 0.47
C PRO A 32 -14.07 13.42 -1.04
N GLY A 33 -14.75 12.64 -1.88
CA GLY A 33 -14.60 12.68 -3.34
C GLY A 33 -13.30 12.07 -3.88
N ALA A 34 -12.52 11.35 -3.06
CA ALA A 34 -11.31 10.66 -3.51
C ALA A 34 -11.63 9.60 -4.58
N GLU A 35 -12.72 8.85 -4.41
CA GLU A 35 -13.14 7.83 -5.37
C GLU A 35 -13.52 8.42 -6.73
N GLU A 36 -14.23 9.55 -6.76
CA GLU A 36 -14.62 10.23 -8.01
C GLU A 36 -13.41 10.80 -8.74
N ARG A 37 -12.43 11.34 -7.99
CA ARG A 37 -11.16 11.82 -8.55
C ARG A 37 -10.33 10.67 -9.09
N LEU A 38 -10.26 9.56 -8.35
CA LEU A 38 -9.61 8.34 -8.82
C LEU A 38 -10.28 7.83 -10.09
N ALA A 39 -11.61 7.68 -10.10
CA ALA A 39 -12.35 7.22 -11.28
C ALA A 39 -12.10 8.12 -12.50
N LYS A 40 -12.13 9.45 -12.33
CA LYS A 40 -11.81 10.43 -13.40
C LYS A 40 -10.37 10.35 -13.89
N GLN A 41 -9.43 9.94 -13.05
CA GLN A 41 -8.04 9.72 -13.47
C GLN A 41 -7.89 8.36 -14.14
N THR A 42 -8.48 7.30 -13.58
CA THR A 42 -8.49 5.93 -14.11
C THR A 42 -9.02 5.88 -15.52
N THR A 43 -10.10 6.59 -15.84
CA THR A 43 -10.64 6.66 -17.21
C THR A 43 -9.65 7.23 -18.23
N LYS A 44 -8.67 8.05 -17.81
CA LYS A 44 -7.66 8.63 -18.71
C LYS A 44 -6.50 7.67 -18.99
N TRP A 45 -6.04 6.95 -17.98
CA TRP A 45 -4.84 6.11 -18.10
C TRP A 45 -5.15 4.62 -18.30
N ALA A 46 -6.26 4.11 -17.78
CA ALA A 46 -6.62 2.69 -17.88
C ALA A 46 -6.72 2.19 -19.33
N PRO A 47 -7.33 2.92 -20.29
CA PRO A 47 -7.38 2.44 -21.68
C PRO A 47 -5.99 2.35 -22.34
N ARG A 48 -5.08 3.25 -21.96
CA ARG A 48 -3.68 3.22 -22.44
C ARG A 48 -2.89 2.09 -21.77
N TRP A 49 -3.19 1.82 -20.51
CA TRP A 49 -2.63 0.72 -19.76
C TRP A 49 -3.04 -0.60 -20.37
N GLU A 50 -4.35 -0.85 -20.53
CA GLU A 50 -4.93 -2.06 -21.13
C GLU A 50 -4.33 -2.39 -22.50
N ARG A 51 -4.09 -1.38 -23.34
CA ARG A 51 -3.43 -1.58 -24.66
C ARG A 51 -1.98 -2.06 -24.58
N ASN A 52 -1.27 -1.75 -23.50
CA ASN A 52 0.17 -2.04 -23.35
C ASN A 52 0.47 -3.19 -22.37
N ILE A 53 -0.51 -3.67 -21.59
CA ILE A 53 -0.23 -4.68 -20.56
C ILE A 53 0.28 -5.99 -21.14
N THR A 54 -0.12 -6.37 -22.36
CA THR A 54 0.21 -7.67 -22.96
C THR A 54 1.72 -7.93 -23.03
N MET A 55 2.53 -6.87 -23.18
CA MET A 55 3.98 -6.95 -23.16
C MET A 55 4.55 -7.25 -21.76
N PHE A 56 3.87 -6.78 -20.71
CA PHE A 56 4.26 -6.96 -19.32
C PHE A 56 3.65 -8.19 -18.65
N VAL A 57 2.57 -8.76 -19.20
CA VAL A 57 1.89 -9.95 -18.66
C VAL A 57 2.86 -11.11 -18.48
N ASN A 58 3.63 -11.49 -19.51
CA ASN A 58 4.52 -12.66 -19.45
C ASN A 58 5.64 -12.55 -18.38
N PRO A 59 6.41 -11.44 -18.30
CA PRO A 59 7.40 -11.26 -17.23
C PRO A 59 6.78 -11.19 -15.83
N VAL A 60 5.63 -10.51 -15.71
CA VAL A 60 4.93 -10.32 -14.44
C VAL A 60 4.37 -11.64 -13.95
N GLU A 61 3.77 -12.45 -14.82
CA GLU A 61 3.22 -13.76 -14.48
C GLU A 61 4.30 -14.71 -13.96
N ARG A 62 5.49 -14.73 -14.59
CA ARG A 62 6.65 -15.49 -14.07
C ARG A 62 7.14 -14.96 -12.73
N GLY A 63 7.13 -13.64 -12.53
CA GLY A 63 7.48 -13.01 -11.25
C GLY A 63 6.49 -13.39 -10.14
N ILE A 64 5.20 -13.32 -10.44
CA ILE A 64 4.11 -13.70 -9.53
C ILE A 64 4.21 -15.18 -9.18
N GLN A 65 4.43 -16.08 -10.14
CA GLN A 65 4.59 -17.51 -9.85
C GLN A 65 5.73 -17.81 -8.87
N ARG A 66 6.78 -16.98 -8.84
CA ARG A 66 7.88 -17.11 -7.86
C ARG A 66 7.57 -16.53 -6.49
N VAL A 67 6.75 -15.49 -6.45
CA VAL A 67 6.43 -14.74 -5.22
C VAL A 67 5.15 -15.25 -4.54
N SER A 68 4.20 -15.83 -5.27
CA SER A 68 2.93 -16.35 -4.76
C SER A 68 3.13 -17.37 -3.64
N PRO A 69 3.98 -18.42 -3.81
CA PRO A 69 4.11 -19.46 -2.80
C PRO A 69 4.59 -18.95 -1.41
N PRO A 70 5.65 -18.13 -1.30
CA PRO A 70 6.06 -17.60 0.01
C PRO A 70 5.06 -16.59 0.58
N VAL A 71 4.40 -15.78 -0.25
CA VAL A 71 3.37 -14.83 0.21
C VAL A 71 2.16 -15.56 0.75
N GLU A 72 1.62 -16.55 0.03
CA GLU A 72 0.50 -17.37 0.46
C GLU A 72 0.80 -18.09 1.78
N ARG A 73 2.00 -18.67 1.93
CA ARG A 73 2.44 -19.28 3.19
C ARG A 73 2.48 -18.28 4.34
N THR A 74 2.90 -17.04 4.05
CA THR A 74 2.95 -15.97 5.04
C THR A 74 1.56 -15.51 5.44
N VAL A 75 0.67 -15.33 4.46
CA VAL A 75 -0.74 -14.98 4.69
C VAL A 75 -1.46 -16.08 5.45
N GLN A 76 -1.27 -17.35 5.10
CA GLN A 76 -1.83 -18.49 5.85
C GLN A 76 -1.31 -18.55 7.28
N LYS A 77 -0.01 -18.32 7.50
CA LYS A 77 0.56 -18.23 8.85
C LYS A 77 -0.01 -17.06 9.64
N MET A 78 -0.22 -15.91 9.01
CA MET A 78 -0.88 -14.77 9.65
C MET A 78 -2.35 -15.08 9.95
N ALA A 79 -3.08 -15.69 9.03
CA ALA A 79 -4.47 -16.09 9.25
C ALA A 79 -4.62 -17.13 10.38
N GLN A 80 -3.67 -18.06 10.52
CA GLN A 80 -3.67 -19.06 11.58
C GLN A 80 -3.17 -18.53 12.93
N ARG A 81 -2.21 -17.59 12.95
CA ARG A 81 -1.55 -17.12 14.18
C ARG A 81 -2.07 -15.78 14.70
N LEU A 82 -2.64 -14.94 13.86
CA LEU A 82 -3.29 -13.71 14.30
C LEU A 82 -4.80 -13.98 14.38
N PRO A 83 -5.41 -13.85 15.57
CA PRO A 83 -6.84 -13.58 15.63
C PRO A 83 -7.05 -12.22 14.96
N LEU A 84 -7.34 -12.24 13.66
CA LEU A 84 -7.55 -11.07 12.79
C LEU A 84 -8.54 -10.09 13.45
N GLU A 85 -9.54 -10.63 14.13
CA GLU A 85 -10.50 -9.86 14.91
C GLU A 85 -9.84 -9.09 16.07
N LYS A 86 -8.89 -9.69 16.81
CA LYS A 86 -8.16 -8.99 17.87
C LYS A 86 -7.15 -7.98 17.30
N ALA A 87 -6.50 -8.31 16.18
CA ALA A 87 -5.56 -7.39 15.52
C ALA A 87 -6.31 -6.16 14.96
N ALA A 88 -7.44 -6.38 14.30
CA ALA A 88 -8.34 -5.34 13.82
C ALA A 88 -8.87 -4.48 14.99
N LYS A 89 -9.36 -5.11 16.08
CA LYS A 89 -9.81 -4.39 17.29
C LYS A 89 -8.68 -3.60 17.97
N ARG A 90 -7.42 -4.05 17.88
CA ARG A 90 -6.26 -3.36 18.46
C ARG A 90 -5.80 -2.20 17.59
N ALA A 91 -5.86 -2.35 16.27
CA ALA A 91 -5.65 -1.27 15.32
C ALA A 91 -6.74 -0.19 15.45
N ASP A 92 -8.02 -0.58 15.52
CA ASP A 92 -9.15 0.33 15.73
C ASP A 92 -8.99 1.12 17.03
N ARG A 93 -8.61 0.47 18.14
CA ARG A 93 -8.30 1.16 19.40
C ARG A 93 -7.11 2.12 19.29
N GLY A 94 -6.08 1.76 18.53
CA GLY A 94 -4.92 2.62 18.29
C GLY A 94 -5.26 3.85 17.45
N ILE A 95 -6.08 3.67 16.42
CA ILE A 95 -6.58 4.74 15.54
C ILE A 95 -7.47 5.69 16.32
N LYS A 96 -8.47 5.18 17.06
CA LYS A 96 -9.34 5.98 17.95
C LYS A 96 -8.52 6.78 18.97
N ARG A 97 -7.57 6.14 19.65
CA ARG A 97 -6.70 6.81 20.63
C ARG A 97 -5.84 7.90 20.01
N ASN A 98 -5.36 7.74 18.78
CA ASN A 98 -4.59 8.77 18.08
C ASN A 98 -5.49 9.91 17.57
N LEU A 99 -6.70 9.61 17.10
CA LEU A 99 -7.70 10.61 16.71
C LEU A 99 -8.16 11.45 17.91
N ASP A 100 -8.42 10.81 19.05
CA ASP A 100 -8.72 11.47 20.32
C ASP A 100 -7.57 12.39 20.77
N ARG A 101 -6.32 11.94 20.60
CA ARG A 101 -5.12 12.73 20.92
C ARG A 101 -4.91 13.90 19.97
N MET A 102 -5.47 13.84 18.77
CA MET A 102 -5.50 14.93 17.79
C MET A 102 -6.77 15.81 17.93
N GLY A 103 -7.63 15.55 18.92
CA GLY A 103 -8.82 16.37 19.21
C GLY A 103 -9.98 16.18 18.23
N ILE A 104 -9.92 15.17 17.36
CA ILE A 104 -10.97 14.87 16.37
C ILE A 104 -11.98 13.95 17.07
N LYS A 105 -13.04 14.53 17.63
CA LYS A 105 -14.15 13.77 18.24
C LYS A 105 -14.90 12.98 17.16
N HIS A 106 -14.85 11.66 17.23
CA HIS A 106 -15.75 10.79 16.47
C HIS A 106 -16.96 10.43 17.34
N SER A 107 -18.15 10.87 16.92
CA SER A 107 -19.45 10.36 17.38
C SER A 107 -19.83 9.09 16.64
#